data_AF-A0A972XE93-F1
#
_entry.id   AF-A0A972XE93-F1
#
_cell.length_a   1.000
_cell.length_b   1.000
_cell.length_c   1.000
_cell.angle_alpha   90.00
_cell.angle_beta   90.00
_cell.angle_gamma   90.00
#
_symmetry.space_group_name_H-M   'P 1'
#
loop_
_entity.id
_entity.type
_entity.pdbx_description
1 polymer ?
#
loop_
_entity_poly.entity_id
_entity_poly.type
_entity_poly.pdbx_seq_one_letter_code
_entity_poly.pdbx_strand_id
1 'polypeptide(L)'
;SFRVNRAELVLPPTRSLVRAKRLLSSMLGGGGTPLAIAIHEAHQIATTILAKGQTPVLILMTDGRANVSLAGMGGREAAQRDATHQAQRVRLGGYQTLFIDTSITPQDLGRQLAFEMGAKYVPLPRGKSNQVVAAAKQLFV
;
A
#
# COMPACT_ATOMS: atom_id res chain seq x y z
N SER A 1 -18.89 -4.68 11.04
CA SER A 1 -18.00 -5.82 11.35
C SER A 1 -16.91 -5.87 10.29
N PHE A 2 -15.66 -5.58 10.66
CA PHE A 2 -14.54 -5.52 9.70
C PHE A 2 -14.12 -6.93 9.32
N ARG A 3 -13.90 -7.19 8.02
CA ARG A 3 -13.49 -8.51 7.52
C ARG A 3 -12.00 -8.70 7.78
N VAL A 4 -11.67 -9.24 8.96
CA VAL A 4 -10.30 -9.41 9.49
C VAL A 4 -9.33 -10.15 8.54
N ASN A 5 -9.83 -10.82 7.49
CA ASN A 5 -9.02 -11.67 6.60
C ASN A 5 -9.02 -11.30 5.11
N ARG A 6 -9.52 -10.13 4.68
CA ARG A 6 -9.48 -9.76 3.25
C ARG A 6 -9.11 -8.29 3.04
N ALA A 7 -8.20 -8.04 2.09
CA ALA A 7 -8.06 -6.72 1.49
C ALA A 7 -9.16 -6.56 0.44
N GLU A 8 -9.83 -5.40 0.44
CA GLU A 8 -10.86 -5.09 -0.53
C GLU A 8 -10.27 -4.20 -1.63
N LEU A 9 -10.42 -4.61 -2.89
CA LEU A 9 -10.08 -3.77 -4.03
C LEU A 9 -11.18 -2.72 -4.24
N VAL A 10 -11.03 -1.58 -3.58
CA VAL A 10 -12.00 -0.47 -3.62
C VAL A 10 -12.06 0.18 -5.02
N LEU A 11 -10.91 0.31 -5.69
CA LEU A 11 -10.80 0.94 -7.01
C LEU A 11 -9.95 0.07 -7.95
N PRO A 12 -10.54 -0.65 -8.91
CA PRO A 12 -9.76 -1.30 -9.95
C PRO A 12 -9.11 -0.25 -10.87
N PRO A 13 -8.00 -0.60 -11.55
CA PRO A 13 -7.35 0.28 -12.51
C PRO A 13 -8.37 0.84 -13.52
N THR A 14 -8.54 2.16 -13.55
CA THR A 14 -9.54 2.82 -14.39
C THR A 14 -9.02 4.14 -14.94
N ARG A 15 -9.40 4.46 -16.17
CA ARG A 15 -9.20 5.78 -16.79
C ARG A 15 -10.32 6.77 -16.43
N SER A 16 -11.38 6.33 -15.74
CA SER A 16 -12.53 7.18 -15.39
C SER A 16 -12.33 7.85 -14.04
N LEU A 17 -12.03 9.15 -14.06
CA LEU A 17 -11.95 9.98 -12.84
C LEU A 17 -13.27 10.03 -12.08
N VAL A 18 -14.41 10.06 -12.79
CA VAL A 18 -15.75 10.06 -12.17
C VAL A 18 -15.98 8.77 -11.38
N ARG A 19 -15.65 7.61 -11.97
CA ARG A 19 -15.74 6.31 -11.29
C ARG A 19 -14.79 6.23 -10.10
N ALA A 20 -13.56 6.71 -10.26
CA ALA A 20 -12.58 6.77 -9.19
C ALA A 20 -13.08 7.60 -8.01
N LYS A 21 -13.57 8.82 -8.26
CA LYS A 21 -14.16 9.68 -7.23
C LYS A 21 -15.32 9.01 -6.52
N ARG A 22 -16.24 8.38 -7.26
CA ARG A 22 -17.41 7.70 -6.66
C ARG A 22 -17.00 6.57 -5.72
N LEU A 23 -16.10 5.70 -6.16
CA LEU A 23 -15.68 4.52 -5.39
C LEU A 23 -14.83 4.90 -4.17
N LEU A 24 -13.93 5.89 -4.31
CA LEU A 24 -13.10 6.36 -3.20
C LEU A 24 -13.93 7.11 -2.14
N SER A 25 -14.95 7.87 -2.54
CA SER A 25 -15.86 8.54 -1.59
C SER A 25 -16.69 7.57 -0.76
N SER A 26 -16.90 6.34 -1.24
CA SER A 26 -17.60 5.28 -0.50
C SER A 26 -16.68 4.40 0.34
N MET A 27 -15.37 4.67 0.35
CA MET A 27 -14.40 3.86 1.09
C MET A 27 -14.60 4.03 2.60
N LEU A 28 -14.97 2.93 3.27
CA LEU A 28 -15.10 2.91 4.73
C LEU A 28 -13.72 2.87 5.39
N GLY A 29 -13.49 3.71 6.41
CA GLY A 29 -12.33 3.64 7.28
C GLY A 29 -12.59 2.81 8.55
N GLY A 30 -11.55 2.17 9.10
CA GLY A 30 -11.58 1.48 10.41
C GLY A 30 -10.88 0.12 10.42
N GLY A 31 -10.72 -0.50 11.60
CA GLY A 31 -10.20 -1.88 11.76
C GLY A 31 -8.67 -2.03 11.79
N GLY A 32 -8.19 -3.18 12.30
CA GLY A 32 -6.78 -3.53 12.24
C GLY A 32 -6.37 -3.83 10.80
N THR A 33 -5.32 -3.19 10.30
CA THR A 33 -4.86 -3.34 8.91
C THR A 33 -4.11 -4.66 8.72
N PRO A 34 -4.62 -5.61 7.91
CA PRO A 34 -3.87 -6.78 7.50
C PRO A 34 -2.90 -6.37 6.38
N LEU A 35 -1.86 -5.62 6.76
CA LEU A 35 -0.93 -4.96 5.83
C LEU A 35 -0.28 -5.95 4.86
N ALA A 36 0.07 -7.15 5.35
CA ALA A 36 0.62 -8.21 4.51
C ALA A 36 -0.36 -8.64 3.40
N ILE A 37 -1.65 -8.81 3.72
CA ILE A 37 -2.68 -9.18 2.73
C ILE A 37 -2.84 -8.06 1.70
N ALA A 38 -2.87 -6.80 2.15
CA ALA A 38 -2.99 -5.66 1.24
C ALA A 38 -1.81 -5.58 0.26
N ILE A 39 -0.58 -5.76 0.74
CA ILE A 39 0.62 -5.77 -0.12
C ILE A 39 0.58 -6.95 -1.10
N HIS A 40 0.16 -8.14 -0.62
CA HIS A 40 0.02 -9.31 -1.47
C HIS A 40 -0.95 -9.09 -2.63
N GLU A 41 -2.18 -8.65 -2.33
CA GLU A 41 -3.22 -8.42 -3.34
C GLU A 41 -2.79 -7.32 -4.34
N ALA A 42 -2.19 -6.23 -3.84
CA ALA A 42 -1.66 -5.18 -4.69
C ALA A 42 -0.58 -5.70 -5.66
N HIS A 43 0.29 -6.60 -5.19
CA HIS A 43 1.30 -7.24 -6.02
C HIS A 43 0.69 -8.15 -7.09
N GLN A 44 -0.33 -8.94 -6.77
CA GLN A 44 -1.04 -9.78 -7.75
C GLN A 44 -1.66 -8.93 -8.87
N ILE A 45 -2.29 -7.81 -8.51
CA ILE A 45 -2.87 -6.87 -9.46
C ILE A 45 -1.78 -6.24 -10.34
N ALA A 46 -0.69 -5.76 -9.74
CA ALA A 46 0.43 -5.16 -10.49
C ALA A 46 1.05 -6.15 -11.48
N THR A 47 1.29 -7.40 -11.07
CA THR A 47 1.81 -8.46 -11.94
C THR A 47 0.86 -8.76 -13.11
N THR A 48 -0.46 -8.75 -12.86
CA THR A 48 -1.46 -8.92 -13.94
C THR A 48 -1.44 -7.75 -14.94
N ILE A 49 -1.21 -6.52 -14.47
CA ILE A 49 -1.08 -5.33 -15.33
C ILE A 49 0.22 -5.44 -16.17
N LEU A 50 1.34 -5.82 -15.55
CA LEU A 50 2.62 -6.06 -16.24
C LEU A 50 2.49 -7.12 -17.34
N ALA A 51 1.84 -8.25 -17.03
CA ALA A 51 1.63 -9.34 -17.99
C ALA A 51 0.81 -8.91 -19.22
N LYS A 52 0.04 -7.82 -19.11
CA LYS A 52 -0.71 -7.22 -20.23
C LYS A 52 0.10 -6.17 -21.00
N GLY A 53 1.40 -6.04 -20.74
CA GLY A 53 2.29 -5.07 -21.38
C GLY A 53 2.06 -3.63 -20.90
N GLN A 54 1.43 -3.44 -19.74
CA GLN A 54 1.20 -2.12 -19.15
C GLN A 54 2.15 -1.90 -17.97
N THR A 55 2.52 -0.65 -17.69
CA THR A 55 3.40 -0.29 -16.57
C THR A 55 2.57 0.08 -15.34
N PRO A 56 2.45 -0.78 -14.31
CA PRO A 56 1.78 -0.40 -13.08
C PRO A 56 2.68 0.50 -12.24
N VAL A 57 2.03 1.34 -11.44
CA VAL A 57 2.66 2.10 -10.37
C VAL A 57 1.91 1.77 -9.09
N LEU A 58 2.64 1.30 -8.08
CA LEU A 58 2.06 1.00 -6.77
C LEU A 58 2.31 2.17 -5.82
N ILE A 59 1.25 2.73 -5.24
CA ILE A 59 1.34 3.73 -4.18
C ILE A 59 0.73 3.13 -2.92
N LEU A 60 1.56 2.91 -1.90
CA LEU A 60 1.14 2.42 -0.60
C LEU A 60 1.10 3.58 0.40
N MET A 61 -0.05 3.81 1.03
CA MET A 61 -0.23 4.83 2.05
C MET A 61 -0.52 4.16 3.40
N THR A 62 0.41 4.23 4.35
CA THR A 62 0.29 3.56 5.65
C THR A 62 1.28 4.15 6.66
N ASP A 63 1.04 3.96 7.96
CA ASP A 63 2.01 4.24 9.03
C ASP A 63 3.02 3.09 9.24
N GLY A 64 2.94 2.05 8.41
CA GLY A 64 3.85 0.90 8.41
C GLY A 64 3.56 -0.14 9.49
N ARG A 65 2.53 0.07 10.33
CA ARG A 65 2.23 -0.81 11.47
C ARG A 65 1.31 -1.95 11.06
N ALA A 66 1.85 -3.16 11.00
CA ALA A 66 1.06 -4.37 10.81
C ALA A 66 0.46 -4.86 12.14
N ASN A 67 -0.85 -5.11 12.17
CA ASN A 67 -1.56 -5.53 13.39
C ASN A 67 -2.10 -6.97 13.33
N VAL A 68 -2.25 -7.53 12.12
CA VAL A 68 -2.83 -8.85 11.87
C VAL A 68 -1.89 -9.64 10.97
N SER A 69 -1.53 -10.85 11.39
CA SER A 69 -0.72 -11.78 10.57
C SER A 69 -1.56 -12.46 9.48
N LEU A 70 -0.90 -13.08 8.49
CA LEU A 70 -1.58 -13.85 7.44
C LEU A 70 -2.39 -15.04 8.01
N ALA A 71 -1.97 -15.57 9.16
CA ALA A 71 -2.69 -16.61 9.89
C ALA A 71 -3.96 -16.09 10.61
N GLY A 72 -4.28 -14.79 10.51
CA GLY A 72 -5.41 -14.16 11.20
C GLY A 72 -5.22 -14.02 12.71
N MET A 73 -4.06 -14.42 13.24
CA MET A 73 -3.71 -14.28 14.65
C MET A 73 -3.16 -12.87 14.90
N GLY A 74 -3.57 -12.29 16.03
CA GLY A 74 -2.97 -11.07 16.55
C GLY A 74 -1.50 -11.31 16.92
N GLY A 75 -0.67 -10.28 16.74
CA GLY A 75 0.77 -10.36 17.04
C GLY A 75 1.57 -9.47 16.09
N ARG A 76 2.05 -8.33 16.62
CA ARG A 76 2.73 -7.30 15.82
C ARG A 76 3.96 -7.84 15.10
N GLU A 77 4.73 -8.69 15.77
CA GLU A 77 5.98 -9.23 15.22
C GLU A 77 5.73 -10.16 14.02
N ALA A 78 4.80 -11.11 14.15
CA ALA A 78 4.41 -12.01 13.07
C ALA A 78 3.78 -11.23 11.90
N ALA A 79 2.88 -10.30 12.21
CA ALA A 79 2.26 -9.44 11.20
C ALA A 79 3.30 -8.60 10.44
N GLN A 80 4.33 -8.10 11.14
CA GLN A 80 5.39 -7.32 10.53
C GLN A 80 6.31 -8.18 9.65
N ARG A 81 6.65 -9.39 10.10
CA ARG A 81 7.41 -10.36 9.29
C ARG A 81 6.67 -10.67 7.99
N ASP A 82 5.36 -10.94 8.08
CA ASP A 82 4.54 -11.22 6.91
C ASP A 82 4.50 -10.02 5.96
N ALA A 83 4.32 -8.80 6.48
CA ALA A 83 4.32 -7.58 5.68
C ALA A 83 5.67 -7.37 4.97
N THR A 84 6.78 -7.63 5.67
CA THR A 84 8.14 -7.53 5.14
C THR A 84 8.37 -8.53 4.01
N HIS A 85 7.96 -9.78 4.20
CA HIS A 85 8.06 -10.81 3.16
C HIS A 85 7.25 -10.43 1.90
N GLN A 86 6.05 -9.86 2.06
CA GLN A 86 5.27 -9.39 0.90
C GLN A 86 5.90 -8.15 0.25
N ALA A 87 6.53 -7.25 1.02
CA ALA A 87 7.27 -6.11 0.47
C ALA A 87 8.44 -6.56 -0.42
N GLN A 88 9.19 -7.57 0.00
CA GLN A 88 10.27 -8.15 -0.82
C GLN A 88 9.74 -8.69 -2.15
N ARG A 89 8.55 -9.30 -2.17
CA ARG A 89 7.91 -9.75 -3.43
C ARG A 89 7.55 -8.58 -4.34
N VAL A 90 7.08 -7.46 -3.78
CA VAL A 90 6.85 -6.23 -4.55
C VAL A 90 8.14 -5.75 -5.20
N ARG A 91 9.25 -5.73 -4.47
CA ARG A 91 10.56 -5.34 -5.00
C ARG A 91 10.99 -6.21 -6.18
N LEU A 92 10.82 -7.52 -6.07
CA LEU A 92 11.11 -8.48 -7.15
C LEU A 92 10.17 -8.31 -8.36
N GLY A 93 8.99 -7.70 -8.18
CA GLY A 93 8.07 -7.38 -9.27
C GLY A 93 8.58 -6.32 -10.25
N GLY A 94 9.60 -5.53 -9.88
CA GLY A 94 10.31 -4.65 -10.81
C GLY A 94 9.51 -3.44 -11.32
N TYR A 95 8.40 -3.08 -10.67
CA TYR A 95 7.59 -1.91 -11.01
C TYR A 95 7.78 -0.76 -10.01
N GLN A 96 7.53 0.45 -10.47
CA GLN A 96 7.69 1.65 -9.65
C GLN A 96 6.75 1.62 -8.45
N THR A 97 7.32 1.87 -7.27
CA THR A 97 6.57 1.84 -6.01
C THR A 97 6.88 3.07 -5.16
N LEU A 98 5.85 3.69 -4.61
CA LEU A 98 5.91 4.81 -3.69
C LEU A 98 5.30 4.41 -2.35
N PHE A 99 6.05 4.63 -1.29
CA PHE A 99 5.59 4.49 0.08
C PHE A 99 5.35 5.87 0.66
N ILE A 100 4.09 6.18 0.96
CA ILE A 100 3.70 7.39 1.66
C ILE A 100 3.46 7.04 3.13
N ASP A 101 4.35 7.52 3.99
CA ASP A 101 4.23 7.32 5.43
C ASP A 101 3.23 8.31 6.00
N THR A 102 2.10 7.79 6.50
CA THR A 102 1.00 8.58 7.07
C THR A 102 1.11 8.74 8.59
N SER A 103 2.21 8.30 9.20
CA SER A 103 2.44 8.49 10.64
C SER A 103 2.56 9.96 11.01
N ILE A 104 2.10 10.31 12.22
CA ILE A 104 2.22 11.67 12.76
C ILE A 104 3.70 12.08 12.86
N THR A 105 4.55 11.12 13.23
CA THR A 105 6.00 11.26 13.28
C THR A 105 6.58 10.04 12.54
N PRO A 106 7.41 10.25 11.50
CA PRO A 106 8.05 9.19 10.74
C PRO A 106 8.66 8.12 11.64
N GLN A 107 8.35 6.85 11.37
CA GLN A 107 8.83 5.72 12.16
C GLN A 107 9.80 4.87 11.34
N ASP A 108 10.77 4.24 12.01
CA ASP A 108 11.72 3.34 11.36
C ASP A 108 11.03 2.15 10.69
N LEU A 109 9.91 1.69 11.25
CA LEU A 109 9.12 0.59 10.70
C LEU A 109 8.64 0.86 9.27
N GLY A 110 8.11 2.07 9.02
CA GLY A 110 7.66 2.48 7.69
C GLY A 110 8.82 2.62 6.71
N ARG A 111 9.96 3.16 7.18
CA ARG A 111 11.19 3.27 6.37
C ARG A 111 11.75 1.91 5.97
N GLN A 112 11.82 0.98 6.92
CA GLN A 112 12.29 -0.37 6.68
C GLN A 112 11.38 -1.09 5.69
N LEU A 113 10.06 -0.99 5.86
CA LEU A 113 9.12 -1.62 4.93
C LEU A 113 9.22 -1.03 3.52
N ALA A 114 9.40 0.29 3.39
CA ALA A 114 9.65 0.95 2.12
C ALA A 114 10.95 0.47 1.46
N PHE A 115 12.02 0.31 2.25
CA PHE A 115 13.30 -0.21 1.78
C PHE A 115 13.19 -1.65 1.26
N GLU A 116 12.53 -2.53 2.01
CA GLU A 116 12.29 -3.93 1.62
C GLU A 116 11.43 -4.03 0.35
N MET A 117 10.53 -3.06 0.16
CA MET A 117 9.70 -2.91 -1.04
C MET A 117 10.46 -2.37 -2.26
N GLY A 118 11.67 -1.82 -2.07
CA GLY A 118 12.34 -1.02 -3.11
C GLY A 118 11.55 0.25 -3.47
N ALA A 119 10.72 0.74 -2.55
CA ALA A 119 9.85 1.87 -2.77
C ALA A 119 10.55 3.19 -2.46
N LYS A 120 10.18 4.24 -3.19
CA LYS A 120 10.52 5.61 -2.80
C LYS A 120 9.75 5.96 -1.53
N TYR A 121 10.46 6.37 -0.48
CA TYR A 121 9.85 6.73 0.80
C TYR A 121 9.56 8.23 0.88
N VAL A 122 8.31 8.59 1.21
CA VAL A 122 7.88 9.98 1.41
C VAL A 122 7.10 10.10 2.72
N PRO A 123 7.65 10.77 3.75
CA PRO A 123 6.92 11.06 4.97
C PRO A 123 5.91 12.20 4.74
N LEU A 124 4.63 11.96 5.05
CA LEU A 124 3.55 12.95 4.99
C LEU A 124 2.74 12.99 6.30
N PRO A 125 3.33 13.48 7.41
CA PRO A 125 2.60 13.68 8.64
C PRO A 125 1.48 14.71 8.42
N ARG A 126 0.23 14.32 8.70
CA ARG A 126 -0.98 15.14 8.41
C ARG A 126 -1.10 15.51 6.92
N GLY A 127 -0.78 14.57 6.03
CA GLY A 127 -0.75 14.78 4.59
C GLY A 127 -2.02 15.42 4.03
N LYS A 128 -1.87 16.58 3.38
CA LYS A 128 -2.92 17.23 2.58
C LYS A 128 -2.92 16.65 1.17
N SER A 129 -4.07 16.69 0.50
CA SER A 129 -4.25 16.10 -0.84
C SER A 129 -3.24 16.61 -1.88
N ASN A 130 -2.84 17.88 -1.80
CA ASN A 130 -1.82 18.47 -2.69
C ASN A 130 -0.42 17.86 -2.49
N GLN A 131 -0.06 17.48 -1.26
CA GLN A 131 1.22 16.86 -0.95
C GLN A 131 1.29 15.41 -1.46
N VAL A 132 0.17 14.69 -1.40
CA VAL A 132 0.06 13.33 -1.99
C VAL A 132 0.24 13.39 -3.50
N VAL A 133 -0.39 14.35 -4.18
CA VAL A 133 -0.20 14.56 -5.63
C VAL A 133 1.26 14.91 -5.94
N ALA A 134 1.88 15.78 -5.15
CA ALA A 134 3.28 16.12 -5.34
C ALA A 134 4.20 14.90 -5.18
N ALA A 135 3.95 14.04 -4.17
CA ALA A 135 4.69 12.81 -3.95
C ALA A 135 4.53 11.83 -5.13
N ALA A 136 3.30 11.62 -5.62
CA ALA A 136 3.02 10.73 -6.75
C ALA A 136 3.71 11.21 -8.04
N LYS A 137 3.79 12.52 -8.27
CA LYS A 137 4.51 13.08 -9.42
C LYS A 137 5.98 12.69 -9.43
N GLN A 138 6.60 12.46 -8.28
CA GLN A 138 8.03 12.11 -8.18
C GLN A 138 8.37 10.69 -8.68
N LEU A 139 7.38 9.92 -9.15
CA LEU A 139 7.58 8.62 -9.83
C LEU A 139 7.73 8.77 -11.35
N PHE A 140 7.26 9.90 -11.90
CA PHE A 140 7.21 10.17 -13.33
C PHE A 140 8.23 11.22 -13.77
N VAL A 141 9.14 11.61 -12.87
CA VAL A 141 10.29 12.51 -13.11
C VAL A 141 11.56 11.68 -12.92
#